data_AF-A0A520CKT5-F1
#
_entry.id   AF-A0A520CKT5-F1
#
_cell.length_a   1.000
_cell.length_b   1.000
_cell.length_c   1.000
_cell.angle_alpha   90.00
_cell.angle_beta   90.00
_cell.angle_gamma   90.00
#
_symmetry.space_group_name_H-M   'P 1'
#
loop_
_entity.id
_entity.type
_entity.pdbx_description
1 polymer ?
#
loop_
_entity_poly.entity_id
_entity_poly.type
_entity_poly.pdbx_seq_one_letter_code
_entity_poly.pdbx_strand_id
1 'polypeptide(L)'
;GLNIEGLAAGKDGGLLIGFRNPLIAGKAPVVPLKNPAEVVQGDRARFDTPILLDLAGRGIRSIDRVGDHYLIVAGPVADAGTFALFRWSGSARDAPALQYELPSGFSPEALVPVAGSKDVDLLSDDGSTQAAVACGSATKAKQMFRTIRVRLP
;
A
#
# COMPACT_ATOMS: atom_id res chain seq x y z
N GLY A 1 -8.03 -10.76 -10.73
CA GLY A 1 -7.86 -9.55 -11.55
C GLY A 1 -6.51 -8.92 -11.26
N LEU A 2 -6.10 -7.92 -12.04
CA LEU A 2 -4.90 -7.12 -11.75
C LEU A 2 -5.32 -5.90 -10.93
N ASN A 3 -4.69 -5.69 -9.76
CA ASN A 3 -5.02 -4.59 -8.85
C ASN A 3 -3.77 -3.76 -8.54
N ILE A 4 -3.71 -2.55 -9.06
CA ILE A 4 -2.73 -1.51 -8.67
C ILE A 4 -3.36 -0.70 -7.55
N GLU A 5 -2.72 -0.71 -6.38
CA GLU A 5 -3.24 -0.04 -5.17
C GLU A 5 -2.17 0.78 -4.46
N GLY A 6 -0.97 0.90 -5.03
CA GLY A 6 0.08 1.72 -4.46
C GLY A 6 0.90 2.44 -5.52
N LEU A 7 1.20 3.72 -5.29
CA LEU A 7 2.11 4.52 -6.10
C LEU A 7 3.04 5.31 -5.18
N ALA A 8 4.35 5.19 -5.38
CA ALA A 8 5.33 5.97 -4.63
C ALA A 8 6.43 6.50 -5.54
N ALA A 9 6.98 7.68 -5.22
CA ALA A 9 8.16 8.18 -5.91
C ALA A 9 9.33 7.19 -5.75
N GLY A 10 10.00 6.87 -6.86
CA GLY A 10 11.27 6.15 -6.85
C GLY A 10 12.41 7.05 -6.34
N LYS A 11 13.51 6.45 -5.88
CA LYS A 11 14.69 7.22 -5.43
C LYS A 11 15.36 8.02 -6.57
N ASP A 12 15.24 7.53 -7.81
CA ASP A 12 15.92 8.08 -8.98
C ASP A 12 14.97 8.88 -9.89
N GLY A 13 13.90 9.49 -9.34
CA GLY A 13 12.90 10.24 -10.11
C GLY A 13 11.91 9.37 -10.91
N GLY A 14 11.99 8.04 -10.79
CA GLY A 14 10.98 7.11 -11.30
C GLY A 14 9.72 7.04 -10.43
N LEU A 15 8.83 6.11 -10.76
CA LEU A 15 7.62 5.80 -9.99
C LEU A 15 7.60 4.30 -9.67
N LEU A 16 7.24 3.94 -8.44
CA LEU A 16 7.00 2.57 -8.03
C LEU A 16 5.51 2.27 -8.10
N ILE A 17 5.14 1.18 -8.76
CA ILE A 17 3.75 0.71 -8.89
C ILE A 17 3.59 -0.55 -8.05
N GLY A 18 2.83 -0.46 -6.96
CA GLY A 18 2.56 -1.55 -6.02
C GLY A 18 1.25 -2.27 -6.33
N PHE A 19 1.29 -3.60 -6.25
CA PHE A 19 0.15 -4.46 -6.57
C PHE A 19 -0.39 -5.17 -5.33
N ARG A 20 -1.71 -5.13 -5.16
CA ARG A 20 -2.42 -6.01 -4.21
C ARG A 20 -2.55 -7.43 -4.77
N ASN A 21 -2.84 -7.54 -6.07
CA ASN A 21 -3.10 -8.77 -6.79
C ASN A 21 -2.53 -8.65 -8.21
N PRO A 22 -1.84 -9.66 -8.76
CA PRO A 22 -1.52 -10.96 -8.18
C PRO A 22 -0.39 -10.94 -7.16
N LEU A 23 -0.36 -11.96 -6.30
CA LEU A 23 0.88 -12.37 -5.65
C LEU A 23 1.62 -13.33 -6.57
N ILE A 24 2.93 -13.18 -6.66
CA ILE A 24 3.81 -14.06 -7.44
C ILE A 24 4.62 -14.87 -6.43
N ALA A 25 4.40 -16.19 -6.38
CA ALA A 25 4.99 -17.07 -5.38
C ALA A 25 4.82 -16.56 -3.93
N GLY A 26 3.63 -16.04 -3.61
CA GLY A 26 3.29 -15.50 -2.28
C GLY A 26 3.82 -14.09 -1.98
N LYS A 27 4.49 -13.44 -2.93
CA LYS A 27 5.09 -12.10 -2.77
C LYS A 27 4.35 -11.04 -3.57
N ALA A 28 4.30 -9.82 -3.04
CA ALA A 28 3.67 -8.68 -3.70
C ALA A 28 4.63 -8.04 -4.70
N PRO A 29 4.25 -7.89 -5.98
CA PRO A 29 5.06 -7.19 -6.97
C PRO A 29 5.06 -5.67 -6.72
N VAL A 30 6.25 -5.08 -6.89
CA VAL A 30 6.45 -3.65 -7.14
C VAL A 30 7.15 -3.50 -8.49
N VAL A 31 6.56 -2.75 -9.41
CA VAL A 31 7.12 -2.52 -10.74
C VAL A 31 7.64 -1.10 -10.84
N PRO A 32 8.96 -0.89 -11.05
CA PRO A 32 9.51 0.45 -11.27
C PRO A 32 9.19 0.94 -12.68
N LEU A 33 8.57 2.11 -12.79
CA LEU A 33 8.42 2.89 -14.01
C LEU A 33 9.52 3.95 -14.07
N LYS A 34 10.39 3.88 -15.08
CA LYS A 34 11.58 4.73 -15.19
C LYS A 34 11.30 6.12 -15.74
N ASN A 35 10.22 6.31 -16.49
CA ASN A 35 9.91 7.55 -17.20
C ASN A 35 8.49 8.10 -16.96
N PRO A 36 8.04 8.23 -15.69
CA PRO A 36 6.66 8.64 -15.40
C PRO A 36 6.29 10.01 -16.01
N ALA A 37 7.22 10.96 -16.02
CA ALA A 37 7.01 12.30 -16.58
C ALA A 37 6.78 12.29 -18.10
N GLU A 38 7.43 11.40 -18.83
CA GLU A 38 7.24 11.25 -20.28
C GLU A 38 5.93 10.50 -20.58
N VAL A 39 5.60 9.49 -19.77
CA VAL A 39 4.36 8.71 -19.92
C VAL A 39 3.13 9.59 -19.80
N VAL A 40 3.10 10.54 -18.86
CA VAL A 40 1.98 11.48 -18.74
C VAL A 40 1.85 12.43 -19.94
N GLN A 41 2.91 12.58 -20.75
CA GLN A 41 2.90 13.34 -22.01
C GLN A 41 2.53 12.48 -23.23
N GLY A 42 2.27 11.17 -23.05
CA GLY A 42 1.86 10.25 -24.10
C GLY A 42 2.95 9.31 -24.61
N ASP A 43 4.17 9.39 -24.07
CA ASP A 43 5.26 8.49 -24.46
C ASP A 43 5.07 7.07 -23.90
N ARG A 44 5.76 6.11 -24.51
CA ARG A 44 5.73 4.71 -24.07
C ARG A 44 6.39 4.54 -22.70
N ALA A 45 5.72 3.82 -21.81
CA ALA A 45 6.26 3.42 -20.51
C ALA A 45 7.47 2.49 -20.62
N ARG A 46 8.51 2.77 -19.82
CA ARG A 46 9.71 1.96 -19.65
C ARG A 46 9.74 1.40 -18.23
N PHE A 47 9.47 0.11 -18.10
CA PHE A 47 9.48 -0.59 -16.83
C PHE A 47 10.81 -1.29 -16.58
N ASP A 48 11.22 -1.36 -15.32
CA ASP A 48 12.34 -2.17 -14.87
C ASP A 48 11.86 -3.54 -14.36
N THR A 49 12.80 -4.40 -13.98
CA THR A 49 12.53 -5.72 -13.40
C THR A 49 11.63 -5.60 -12.16
N PRO A 50 10.51 -6.34 -12.08
CA PRO A 50 9.65 -6.34 -10.90
C PRO A 50 10.41 -6.78 -9.64
N ILE A 51 10.18 -6.08 -8.54
CA ILE A 51 10.69 -6.41 -7.22
C ILE A 51 9.59 -7.18 -6.47
N LEU A 52 9.90 -8.37 -5.99
CA LEU A 52 8.95 -9.20 -5.27
C LEU A 52 9.16 -9.07 -3.76
N LEU A 53 8.24 -8.40 -3.09
CA LEU A 53 8.30 -8.14 -1.65
C LEU A 53 7.58 -9.24 -0.88
N ASP A 54 8.28 -9.86 0.07
CA ASP A 54 7.67 -10.79 1.01
C ASP A 54 6.95 -10.01 2.11
N LEU A 55 5.64 -9.85 1.96
CA LEU A 55 4.79 -9.18 2.94
C LEU A 55 3.98 -10.19 3.76
N ALA A 56 4.52 -11.39 3.96
CA ALA A 56 3.86 -12.51 4.63
C ALA A 56 2.54 -12.93 3.94
N GLY A 57 2.59 -13.13 2.61
CA GLY A 57 1.43 -13.54 1.82
C GLY A 57 0.38 -12.46 1.60
N ARG A 58 0.72 -11.18 1.84
CA ARG A 58 -0.15 -10.01 1.64
C ARG A 58 0.24 -9.23 0.39
N GLY A 59 -0.75 -8.55 -0.19
CA GLY A 59 -0.57 -7.59 -1.28
C GLY A 59 -0.38 -6.17 -0.78
N ILE A 60 0.04 -5.25 -1.64
CA ILE A 60 0.19 -3.82 -1.31
C ILE A 60 -1.17 -3.11 -1.37
N ARG A 61 -1.51 -2.38 -0.31
CA ARG A 61 -2.69 -1.51 -0.20
C ARG A 61 -2.37 -0.04 -0.30
N SER A 62 -1.16 0.32 0.12
CA SER A 62 -0.59 1.65 -0.03
C SER A 62 0.92 1.52 0.13
N ILE A 63 1.66 2.37 -0.56
CA ILE A 63 3.11 2.51 -0.45
C ILE A 63 3.46 3.98 -0.55
N ASP A 64 4.25 4.47 0.39
CA ASP A 64 4.66 5.87 0.45
C ASP A 64 6.13 5.98 0.80
N ARG A 65 6.80 6.95 0.18
CA ARG A 65 8.21 7.23 0.43
C ARG A 65 8.34 8.16 1.64
N VAL A 66 9.11 7.74 2.64
CA VAL A 66 9.42 8.51 3.85
C VAL A 66 10.93 8.67 3.94
N GLY A 67 11.43 9.86 3.63
CA GLY A 67 12.88 10.11 3.57
C GLY A 67 13.57 9.18 2.56
N ASP A 68 14.36 8.24 3.07
CA ASP A 68 15.19 7.30 2.31
C ASP A 68 14.59 5.89 2.16
N HIS A 69 13.43 5.64 2.75
CA HIS A 69 12.76 4.35 2.78
C HIS A 69 11.29 4.47 2.37
N TYR A 70 10.61 3.33 2.38
CA TYR A 70 9.20 3.19 2.04
C TYR A 70 8.46 2.58 3.21
N LEU A 71 7.26 3.08 3.45
CA LEU A 71 6.27 2.42 4.29
C LEU A 71 5.24 1.76 3.39
N ILE A 72 4.82 0.56 3.76
CA ILE A 72 3.90 -0.26 2.99
C ILE A 72 2.80 -0.73 3.91
N VAL A 73 1.57 -0.35 3.60
CA VAL A 73 0.40 -1.03 4.17
C VAL A 73 0.17 -2.27 3.31
N ALA A 74 0.32 -3.43 3.93
CA ALA A 74 0.07 -4.72 3.30
C ALA A 74 -1.26 -5.29 3.79
N GLY A 75 -2.04 -5.90 2.91
CA GLY A 75 -3.35 -6.45 3.23
C GLY A 75 -3.72 -7.69 2.41
N PRO A 76 -4.88 -8.29 2.67
CA PRO A 76 -5.30 -9.52 1.99
C PRO A 76 -5.57 -9.30 0.49
N VAL A 77 -5.30 -10.33 -0.32
CA VAL A 77 -5.66 -10.37 -1.74
C VAL A 77 -7.16 -10.56 -1.94
N ALA A 78 -7.82 -11.26 -1.01
CA ALA A 78 -9.27 -11.40 -0.93
C ALA A 78 -9.86 -10.31 -0.03
N ASP A 79 -11.17 -10.35 0.19
CA ASP A 79 -11.90 -9.33 0.95
C ASP A 79 -11.67 -9.43 2.47
N ALA A 80 -11.27 -10.59 2.96
CA ALA A 80 -11.02 -10.84 4.38
C ALA A 80 -9.55 -11.20 4.65
N GLY A 81 -9.02 -10.72 5.76
CA GLY A 81 -7.69 -11.06 6.26
C GLY A 81 -7.08 -9.98 7.15
N THR A 82 -5.79 -10.11 7.42
CA THR A 82 -5.05 -9.21 8.31
C THR A 82 -4.28 -8.15 7.52
N PHE A 83 -4.10 -6.98 8.13
CA PHE A 83 -3.29 -5.91 7.60
C PHE A 83 -2.06 -5.68 8.47
N ALA A 84 -0.97 -5.26 7.84
CA ALA A 84 0.28 -4.98 8.53
C ALA A 84 1.01 -3.81 7.88
N LEU A 85 1.74 -3.05 8.69
CA LEU A 85 2.64 -1.99 8.26
C LEU A 85 4.06 -2.55 8.16
N PHE A 86 4.68 -2.40 7.01
CA PHE A 86 6.07 -2.76 6.75
C PHE A 86 6.91 -1.53 6.41
N ARG A 87 8.20 -1.62 6.69
CA ARG A 87 9.23 -0.69 6.23
C ARG A 87 10.15 -1.40 5.24
N TRP A 88 10.42 -0.77 4.11
CA TRP A 88 11.31 -1.31 3.08
C TRP A 88 12.31 -0.25 2.64
N SER A 89 13.57 -0.64 2.42
CA SER A 89 14.61 0.31 2.05
C SER A 89 14.46 0.87 0.63
N GLY A 90 13.69 0.21 -0.24
CA GLY A 90 13.65 0.51 -1.68
C GLY A 90 14.64 -0.31 -2.51
N SER A 91 15.50 -1.10 -1.86
CA SER A 91 16.44 -2.01 -2.53
C SER A 91 15.76 -3.35 -2.81
N ALA A 92 15.91 -3.86 -4.03
CA ALA A 92 15.42 -5.19 -4.40
C ALA A 92 16.09 -6.35 -3.63
N ARG A 93 17.22 -6.08 -2.97
CA ARG A 93 17.97 -7.07 -2.18
C ARG A 93 17.53 -7.15 -0.72
N ASP A 94 16.80 -6.14 -0.25
CA ASP A 94 16.46 -6.01 1.17
C ASP A 94 15.03 -6.49 1.40
N ALA A 95 14.85 -7.32 2.42
CA ALA A 95 13.52 -7.75 2.84
C ALA A 95 12.78 -6.60 3.55
N PRO A 96 11.47 -6.42 3.32
CA PRO A 96 10.67 -5.50 4.11
C PRO A 96 10.57 -5.97 5.57
N ALA A 97 10.74 -5.06 6.51
CA ALA A 97 10.66 -5.32 7.94
C ALA A 97 9.27 -4.96 8.49
N LEU A 98 8.61 -5.90 9.14
CA LEU A 98 7.35 -5.66 9.85
C LEU A 98 7.54 -4.60 10.93
N GLN A 99 6.68 -3.57 10.93
CA GLN A 99 6.68 -2.49 11.92
C GLN A 99 5.50 -2.61 12.90
N TYR A 100 4.32 -2.99 12.38
CA TYR A 100 3.11 -3.03 13.18
C TYR A 100 2.07 -3.98 12.55
N GLU A 101 1.47 -4.86 13.34
CA GLU A 101 0.29 -5.64 12.95
C GLU A 101 -0.96 -4.83 13.31
N LEU A 102 -1.86 -4.62 12.34
CA LEU A 102 -3.04 -3.79 12.55
C LEU A 102 -4.14 -4.57 13.27
N PRO A 103 -4.95 -3.90 14.10
CA PRO A 103 -6.06 -4.55 14.80
C PRO A 103 -7.10 -5.08 13.81
N SER A 104 -7.75 -6.18 14.20
CA SER A 104 -8.87 -6.75 13.43
C SER A 104 -10.01 -5.75 13.27
N GLY A 105 -10.67 -5.77 12.11
CA GLY A 105 -11.80 -4.88 11.82
C GLY A 105 -11.37 -3.45 11.47
N PHE A 106 -10.09 -3.22 11.16
CA PHE A 106 -9.58 -1.99 10.57
C PHE A 106 -8.96 -2.31 9.21
N SER A 107 -9.48 -1.68 8.15
CA SER A 107 -9.13 -1.96 6.75
C SER A 107 -8.53 -0.70 6.13
N PRO A 108 -7.23 -0.44 6.33
CA PRO A 108 -6.59 0.76 5.83
C PRO A 108 -6.59 0.82 4.30
N GLU A 109 -6.97 1.97 3.76
CA GLU A 109 -6.93 2.33 2.34
C GLU A 109 -5.85 3.37 2.04
N ALA A 110 -5.34 4.07 3.06
CA ALA A 110 -4.28 5.06 2.91
C ALA A 110 -3.34 5.12 4.11
N LEU A 111 -2.10 5.53 3.81
CA LEU A 111 -1.06 5.84 4.77
C LEU A 111 -0.61 7.28 4.56
N VAL A 112 -0.47 8.03 5.65
CA VAL A 112 -0.04 9.44 5.63
C VAL A 112 1.08 9.62 6.65
N PRO A 113 2.35 9.73 6.21
CA PRO A 113 3.46 10.07 7.10
C PRO A 113 3.27 11.48 7.65
N VAL A 114 3.43 11.65 8.97
CA VAL A 114 3.32 12.97 9.60
C VAL A 114 4.65 13.71 9.49
N ALA A 115 4.65 14.84 8.79
CA ALA A 115 5.86 15.63 8.55
C ALA A 115 6.55 16.04 9.86
N GLY A 116 7.86 15.84 9.94
CA GLY A 116 8.67 16.23 11.10
C GLY A 116 8.52 15.32 12.32
N SER A 117 7.84 14.17 12.22
CA SER A 117 7.72 13.20 13.30
C SER A 117 7.97 11.77 12.83
N LYS A 118 7.95 10.82 13.78
CA LYS A 118 7.94 9.38 13.51
C LYS A 118 6.52 8.80 13.43
N ASP A 119 5.51 9.66 13.40
CA ASP A 119 4.12 9.24 13.42
C ASP A 119 3.61 9.04 12.00
N VAL A 120 2.72 8.07 11.86
CA VAL A 120 2.06 7.73 10.61
C VAL A 120 0.58 7.55 10.91
N ASP A 121 -0.26 8.24 10.15
CA ASP A 121 -1.70 8.06 10.20
C ASP A 121 -2.11 7.02 9.16
N LEU A 122 -2.81 5.98 9.61
CA LEU A 122 -3.43 4.97 8.77
C LEU A 122 -4.92 5.29 8.71
N LEU A 123 -5.50 5.37 7.52
CA LEU A 123 -6.90 5.73 7.32
C LEU A 123 -7.66 4.53 6.74
N SER A 124 -8.77 4.18 7.39
CA SER A 124 -9.71 3.12 6.97
C SER A 124 -10.99 3.75 6.45
N ASP A 125 -11.49 3.27 5.31
CA ASP A 125 -12.85 3.54 4.83
C ASP A 125 -13.74 2.36 5.24
N ASP A 126 -14.70 2.61 6.14
CA ASP A 126 -15.57 1.56 6.65
C ASP A 126 -16.87 1.39 5.86
N GLY A 127 -17.01 2.05 4.71
CA GLY A 127 -18.22 2.02 3.89
C GLY A 127 -18.66 0.61 3.44
N SER A 128 -17.77 -0.39 3.54
CA SER A 128 -18.00 -1.80 3.16
C SER A 128 -18.06 -2.79 4.34
N THR A 129 -17.92 -2.32 5.59
CA THR A 129 -17.77 -3.19 6.78
C THR A 129 -19.01 -3.98 7.19
N GLN A 130 -20.08 -3.95 6.40
CA GLN A 130 -21.18 -4.91 6.51
C GLN A 130 -21.29 -5.72 5.22
N ALA A 131 -20.83 -6.97 5.29
CA ALA A 131 -21.28 -8.03 4.40
C ALA A 131 -22.82 -7.98 4.32
N ALA A 132 -23.34 -7.97 3.08
CA ALA A 132 -24.77 -8.01 2.71
C ALA A 132 -25.49 -6.70 2.38
N VAL A 133 -24.82 -5.57 2.12
CA VAL A 133 -25.50 -4.45 1.48
C VAL A 133 -24.64 -3.88 0.35
N ALA A 134 -25.21 -3.85 -0.86
CA ALA A 134 -24.55 -3.35 -2.06
C ALA A 134 -23.93 -1.97 -1.81
N CYS A 135 -22.76 -1.70 -2.41
CA CYS A 135 -22.08 -0.41 -2.32
C CYS A 135 -23.09 0.75 -2.49
N GLY A 136 -23.22 1.61 -1.47
CA GLY A 136 -24.16 2.75 -1.47
C GLY A 136 -25.46 2.58 -0.68
N SER A 137 -25.68 1.44 -0.01
CA SER A 137 -26.91 1.15 0.75
C SER A 137 -26.75 1.16 2.28
N ALA A 138 -25.53 1.42 2.78
CA ALA A 138 -25.32 1.77 4.19
C ALA A 138 -26.01 3.11 4.49
N THR A 139 -26.69 3.22 5.64
CA THR A 139 -27.19 4.51 6.11
C THR A 139 -26.02 5.49 6.27
N LYS A 140 -26.20 6.77 5.89
CA LYS A 140 -25.14 7.80 5.96
C LYS A 140 -24.41 7.85 7.31
N ALA A 141 -25.10 7.54 8.41
CA ALA A 141 -24.52 7.48 9.75
C ALA A 141 -23.45 6.37 9.95
N LYS A 142 -23.36 5.41 9.03
CA LYS A 142 -22.41 4.27 9.06
C LYS A 142 -21.28 4.40 8.04
N GLN A 143 -21.29 5.42 7.19
CA GLN A 143 -20.19 5.74 6.30
C GLN A 143 -19.22 6.66 7.05
N MET A 144 -18.08 6.13 7.46
CA MET A 144 -17.10 6.89 8.22
C MET A 144 -15.68 6.49 7.86
N PHE A 145 -14.79 7.46 8.01
CA PHE A 145 -13.36 7.21 8.00
C PHE A 145 -12.89 7.10 9.45
N ARG A 146 -12.07 6.07 9.73
CA ARG A 146 -11.36 5.94 11.00
C ARG A 146 -9.87 6.12 10.77
N THR A 147 -9.20 6.69 11.75
CA THR A 147 -7.74 6.86 11.74
C THR A 147 -7.12 6.16 12.93
N ILE A 148 -6.02 5.46 12.70
CA ILE A 148 -5.11 5.00 13.75
C ILE A 148 -3.76 5.66 13.51
N ARG A 149 -3.21 6.27 14.57
CA ARG A 149 -1.85 6.80 14.55
C ARG A 149 -0.87 5.76 15.10
N VAL A 150 0.13 5.42 14.30
CA VAL A 150 1.22 4.52 14.69
C VAL A 150 2.51 5.34 14.82
N ARG A 151 3.21 5.19 15.94
CA ARG A 151 4.56 5.74 16.11
C ARG A 151 5.59 4.70 15.69
N LEU A 152 6.40 5.02 14.69
CA LEU A 152 7.49 4.17 14.23
C LEU A 152 8.67 4.20 15.22
N PRO A 153 9.45 3.11 15.31
CA PRO A 153 10.60 3.00 16.20
C PRO A 153 11.68 4.07 15.96
#